data_AF-A0AA38UFL9-F1
#
_entry.id   AF-A0AA38UFL9-F1
#
_cell.length_a   1.000
_cell.length_b   1.000
_cell.length_c   1.000
_cell.angle_alpha   90.00
_cell.angle_beta   90.00
_cell.angle_gamma   90.00
#
_symmetry.space_group_name_H-M   'P 1'
#
loop_
_entity.id
_entity.type
_entity.pdbx_description
1 polymer ?
#
loop_
_entity_poly.entity_id
_entity_poly.type
_entity_poly.pdbx_seq_one_letter_code
_entity_poly.pdbx_strand_id
1 'polypeptide(L)'
;DLETWHRWFAHAGLSRIEMLMKKDLVDGLEVTSTDISGKCVDCLMGKATRRPFDAVVERESRILERVHTDLTGPMRVPARGGF
;
A
#
# COMPACT_ATOMS: atom_id res chain seq x y z
N ASP A 1 7.76 -24.78 4.12
CA ASP A 1 7.46 -24.26 2.77
C ASP A 1 7.79 -22.76 2.69
N LEU A 2 7.77 -22.18 1.50
CA LEU A 2 8.08 -20.76 1.29
C LEU A 2 7.10 -19.83 2.03
N GLU A 3 5.84 -20.24 2.20
CA GLU A 3 4.83 -19.49 2.96
C GLU A 3 5.16 -19.41 4.47
N THR A 4 5.68 -20.48 5.05
CA THR A 4 6.11 -20.51 6.45
C THR A 4 7.29 -19.57 6.68
N TRP A 5 8.30 -19.63 5.81
CA TRP A 5 9.44 -18.72 5.86
C TRP A 5 9.03 -17.27 5.66
N HIS A 6 8.05 -17.00 4.79
CA HIS A 6 7.43 -15.69 4.63
C HIS A 6 6.91 -15.14 5.96
N ARG A 7 6.16 -15.94 6.72
CA ARG A 7 5.61 -15.54 8.02
C ARG A 7 6.69 -15.37 9.08
N TRP A 8 7.66 -16.30 9.17
CA TRP A 8 8.77 -16.23 10.13
C TRP A 8 9.66 -15.00 9.91
N PHE A 9 9.86 -14.58 8.65
CA PHE A 9 10.63 -13.38 8.31
C PHE A 9 9.77 -12.10 8.34
N ALA A 10 8.77 -12.04 9.22
CA ALA A 10 7.87 -10.89 9.38
C ALA A 10 7.24 -10.43 8.05
N HIS A 11 6.72 -11.40 7.29
CA HIS A 11 6.09 -11.18 5.99
C HIS A 11 7.05 -10.60 4.93
N ALA A 12 8.34 -10.94 4.97
CA ALA A 12 9.30 -10.53 3.94
C ALA A 12 8.86 -11.00 2.54
N GLY A 13 9.16 -10.20 1.51
CA GLY A 13 8.76 -10.54 0.14
C GLY A 13 9.28 -11.91 -0.29
N LEU A 14 8.43 -12.69 -0.96
CA LEU A 14 8.73 -14.06 -1.38
C LEU A 14 10.00 -14.13 -2.22
N SER A 15 10.13 -13.24 -3.20
CA SER A 15 11.34 -13.09 -4.03
C SER A 15 12.60 -12.78 -3.22
N ARG A 16 12.46 -12.09 -2.09
CA ARG A 16 13.58 -11.79 -1.19
C ARG A 16 14.02 -13.04 -0.45
N ILE A 17 13.08 -13.85 0.02
CA ILE A 17 13.38 -15.12 0.70
C ILE A 17 13.99 -16.13 -0.27
N GLU A 18 13.46 -16.22 -1.49
CA GLU A 18 14.07 -17.04 -2.56
C GLU A 18 15.49 -16.59 -2.88
N MET A 19 15.76 -15.29 -2.89
CA MET A 19 17.10 -14.77 -3.11
C MET A 19 18.05 -15.10 -1.94
N LEU A 20 17.57 -15.05 -0.70
CA LEU A 20 18.36 -15.47 0.48
C LEU A 20 18.72 -16.95 0.41
N MET A 21 17.77 -17.80 0.02
CA MET A 21 17.98 -19.24 -0.18
C MET A 21 18.98 -19.50 -1.32
N LYS A 22 18.78 -18.89 -2.50
CA LYS A 22 19.64 -19.11 -3.68
C LYS A 22 21.09 -18.67 -3.47
N LYS A 23 21.30 -17.67 -2.62
CA LYS A 23 22.62 -17.14 -2.30
C LYS A 23 23.22 -17.72 -1.02
N ASP A 24 22.54 -18.68 -0.39
CA ASP A 24 22.96 -19.33 0.85
C ASP A 24 23.36 -18.33 1.95
N LEU A 25 22.47 -17.34 2.20
CA LEU A 25 22.77 -16.20 3.10
C LEU A 25 22.22 -16.37 4.51
N VAL A 26 21.53 -17.47 4.80
CA VAL A 26 20.90 -17.74 6.09
C VAL A 26 21.06 -19.22 6.42
N ASP A 27 21.76 -19.50 7.51
CA ASP A 27 21.93 -20.86 8.00
C ASP A 27 20.58 -21.50 8.34
N GLY A 28 20.34 -22.71 7.82
CA GLY A 28 19.11 -23.47 8.07
C GLY A 28 17.89 -23.01 7.27
N LEU A 29 18.05 -22.10 6.30
CA LEU A 29 16.97 -21.71 5.38
C LEU A 29 16.75 -22.77 4.29
N GLU A 30 15.99 -23.80 4.64
CA GLU A 30 15.60 -24.86 3.70
C GLU A 30 14.13 -24.71 3.28
N VAL A 31 13.91 -24.37 2.01
CA VAL A 31 12.56 -24.25 1.44
C VAL A 31 12.21 -25.55 0.71
N THR A 32 11.29 -26.32 1.29
CA THR A 32 10.83 -27.61 0.74
C THR A 32 9.91 -27.50 -0.48
N SER A 33 9.24 -26.35 -0.65
CA SER A 33 8.42 -26.03 -1.82
C SER A 33 8.31 -24.52 -1.98
N THR A 34 8.44 -24.06 -3.22
CA THR A 34 8.22 -22.67 -3.65
C THR A 34 6.79 -22.40 -4.10
N ASP A 35 5.95 -23.44 -4.16
CA ASP A 35 4.54 -23.27 -4.49
C ASP A 35 3.83 -22.59 -3.34
N ILE A 36 3.11 -21.51 -3.65
CA ILE A 36 2.34 -20.76 -2.66
C ILE A 36 0.89 -20.81 -3.09
N SER A 37 0.04 -21.29 -2.19
CA SER A 37 -1.40 -21.31 -2.41
C SER A 37 -1.97 -19.90 -2.22
N GLY A 38 -2.07 -19.16 -3.32
CA GLY A 38 -2.68 -17.84 -3.33
C GLY A 38 -1.80 -16.74 -2.72
N LYS A 39 -2.42 -15.74 -2.09
CA LYS A 39 -1.75 -14.55 -1.55
C LYS A 39 -1.92 -14.49 -0.02
N CYS A 40 -0.87 -14.10 0.68
CA CYS A 40 -0.95 -13.83 2.12
C CYS A 40 -1.93 -12.66 2.39
N VAL A 41 -3.00 -12.94 3.13
CA VAL A 41 -4.06 -11.97 3.45
C VAL A 41 -3.53 -10.81 4.28
N ASP A 42 -2.65 -11.07 5.24
CA ASP A 42 -2.05 -10.03 6.08
C ASP A 42 -1.19 -9.07 5.26
N CYS A 43 -0.45 -9.58 4.27
CA CYS A 43 0.28 -8.74 3.32
C CYS A 43 -0.65 -7.91 2.45
N LEU A 44 -1.77 -8.49 1.99
CA LEU A 44 -2.74 -7.74 1.20
C LEU A 44 -3.33 -6.59 2.01
N MET A 45 -3.66 -6.80 3.29
CA MET A 45 -4.22 -5.75 4.14
C MET A 45 -3.16 -4.73 4.59
N GLY A 46 -1.95 -5.18 4.92
CA GLY A 46 -0.89 -4.35 5.50
C GLY A 46 0.07 -3.70 4.50
N LYS A 47 0.14 -4.20 3.26
CA LYS A 47 1.07 -3.74 2.21
C LYS A 47 0.39 -3.41 0.89
N ALA A 48 -0.95 -3.35 0.85
CA ALA A 48 -1.65 -2.85 -0.33
C ALA A 48 -1.20 -1.42 -0.64
N THR A 49 -0.81 -1.18 -1.88
CA THR A 49 -0.55 0.15 -2.39
C THR A 49 -1.83 0.72 -3.01
N ARG A 50 -2.01 2.04 -2.90
CA ARG A 50 -3.09 2.73 -3.59
C ARG A 50 -2.86 2.57 -5.10
N ARG A 51 -3.83 2.00 -5.81
CA ARG A 51 -3.82 1.97 -7.28
C ARG A 51 -3.76 3.43 -7.80
N PRO A 52 -2.91 3.74 -8.80
CA PRO A 52 -2.93 5.04 -9.46
C PRO A 52 -4.31 5.38 -10.01
N PHE A 53 -4.62 6.67 -10.13
CA PHE A 53 -5.83 7.09 -10.82
C PHE A 53 -5.66 6.85 -12.33
N ASP A 54 -6.65 6.20 -12.94
CA ASP A 54 -6.64 5.95 -14.40
C ASP A 54 -7.06 7.19 -15.20
N ALA A 55 -7.62 8.21 -14.54
CA ALA A 55 -8.16 9.40 -15.20
C ALA A 55 -7.06 10.37 -15.63
N VAL A 56 -7.10 10.78 -16.90
CA VAL A 56 -6.37 11.96 -17.38
C VAL A 56 -7.13 13.19 -16.90
N VAL A 57 -6.48 14.04 -16.11
CA VAL A 57 -7.06 15.30 -15.63
C VAL A 57 -6.73 16.40 -16.63
N GLU A 58 -7.71 16.83 -17.41
CA GLU A 58 -7.60 18.02 -18.25
C GLU A 58 -7.74 19.27 -17.40
N ARG A 59 -6.88 20.27 -17.65
CA ARG A 59 -6.90 21.55 -16.93
C ARG A 59 -7.74 22.55 -17.69
N GLU A 60 -8.43 23.40 -16.94
CA GLU A 60 -9.15 24.54 -17.47
C GLU A 60 -8.21 25.53 -18.16
N SER A 61 -8.69 26.11 -19.25
CA SER A 61 -7.93 27.01 -20.13
C SER A 61 -8.30 28.47 -19.94
N ARG A 62 -9.46 28.75 -19.32
CA ARG A 62 -10.00 30.10 -19.13
C ARG A 62 -10.09 30.46 -17.66
N ILE A 63 -9.94 31.76 -17.40
CA ILE A 63 -10.10 32.32 -16.06
C ILE A 63 -11.52 32.04 -15.56
N LEU A 64 -11.63 31.54 -14.32
CA LEU A 64 -12.89 31.19 -13.64
C LEU A 64 -13.74 30.11 -14.36
N GLU A 65 -13.15 29.30 -15.24
CA GLU A 65 -13.85 28.18 -15.90
C GLU A 65 -14.31 27.10 -14.91
N ARG A 66 -13.62 26.95 -13.78
CA ARG A 66 -14.05 26.12 -12.65
C ARG A 66 -13.69 26.75 -11.32
N VAL A 67 -14.62 26.71 -10.37
CA VAL A 67 -14.41 27.11 -8.98
C VAL A 67 -14.65 25.90 -8.09
N HIS A 68 -13.62 25.45 -7.38
CA HIS A 68 -13.75 24.46 -6.34
C HIS A 68 -13.98 25.18 -5.01
N THR A 69 -15.06 24.83 -4.32
CA THR A 69 -15.33 25.29 -2.96
C THR A 69 -15.42 24.07 -2.05
N ASP A 70 -14.86 24.19 -0.86
CA ASP A 70 -14.95 23.15 0.17
C ASP A 70 -15.47 23.78 1.45
N LEU A 71 -16.17 22.98 2.25
CA LEU A 71 -16.66 23.38 3.56
C LEU A 71 -15.64 22.93 4.61
N THR A 72 -15.50 23.74 5.65
CA THR A 72 -14.59 23.44 6.76
C THR A 72 -15.36 23.45 8.08
N GLY A 73 -14.98 22.58 9.02
CA GLY A 73 -15.59 22.58 10.35
C GLY A 73 -15.03 21.49 11.29
N PRO A 74 -15.48 21.47 12.56
CA PRO A 74 -16.07 22.59 13.31
C PRO A 74 -14.98 23.59 13.73
N MET A 75 -15.26 24.89 13.59
CA MET A 75 -14.35 25.92 14.07
C MET A 75 -14.51 26.15 15.56
N ARG A 76 -13.39 26.30 16.30
CA ARG A 76 -13.42 26.61 17.74
C ARG A 76 -14.09 27.95 18.05
N VAL A 77 -14.06 28.87 17.10
CA VAL A 77 -14.56 30.23 17.27
C VAL A 77 -15.73 30.42 16.31
N PRO A 78 -16.89 30.90 16.79
CA PRO A 78 -18.00 31.27 15.93
C PRO A 78 -17.56 32.36 14.95
N ALA A 79 -18.04 32.28 13.73
CA ALA A 79 -17.92 33.36 12.78
C ALA A 79 -18.57 34.63 13.35
N ARG A 80 -18.11 35.80 12.87
CA ARG A 80 -18.77 37.07 13.18
C ARG A 80 -20.20 37.01 12.66
N GLY A 81 -21.17 36.86 13.56
CA GLY A 81 -22.58 36.59 13.26
C GLY A 81 -23.19 35.45 14.06
N GLY A 82 -22.38 34.62 14.73
CA GLY A 82 -22.85 33.51 15.58
C GLY A 82 -23.10 32.19 14.84
N PHE A 83 -22.61 32.07 13.60
CA PHE A 83 -22.58 30.83 12.83
C PHE A 83 -21.26 30.08 13.03
#